data_AF-A0A8T4YLI4-F1
#
_entry.id   AF-A0A8T4YLI4-F1
#
_cell.length_a   1.000
_cell.length_b   1.000
_cell.length_c   1.000
_cell.angle_alpha   90.00
_cell.angle_beta   90.00
_cell.angle_gamma   90.00
#
_symmetry.space_group_name_H-M   'P 1'
#
loop_
_entity.id
_entity.type
_entity.pdbx_description
1 polymer ?
#
loop_
_entity_poly.entity_id
_entity_poly.type
_entity_poly.pdbx_seq_one_letter_code
_entity_poly.pdbx_strand_id
1 'polypeptide(L)'
;MTIYASGLNNIELFIPAPSNVDIDFIQHGEVFTFPATKPAYFIRDGQRVLRMSFFFRGYKELTQIVDFYHRVQGKYKKFWIPSFINEFVLTRDIPPLSSFCYVKNNNFKARSKKKERVFIWLKNNDWIIRKVVNVESESEEEERISFDIPTPNFWIRTGDVFCFGFLLLVRFDTPLQIKAVKDEATATTELSMVELIHELP
;
A
#
# COMPACT_ATOMS: atom_id res chain seq x y z
N MET A 1 27.77 6.24 10.33
CA MET A 1 26.53 7.04 10.19
C MET A 1 26.82 8.41 10.76
N THR A 2 26.95 9.43 9.92
CA THR A 2 27.30 10.79 10.36
C THR A 2 26.02 11.63 10.38
N ILE A 3 25.63 12.09 11.57
CA ILE A 3 24.42 12.89 11.79
C ILE A 3 24.80 14.37 11.63
N TYR A 4 24.16 15.06 10.68
CA TYR A 4 24.28 16.51 10.56
C TYR A 4 23.03 17.14 11.17
N ALA A 5 23.20 17.87 12.28
CA ALA A 5 22.17 18.72 12.85
C ALA A 5 22.53 20.18 12.51
N SER A 6 21.74 20.84 11.68
CA SER A 6 21.81 22.30 11.50
C SER A 6 20.81 22.99 12.45
N GLY A 7 21.22 24.13 12.98
CA GLY A 7 20.60 24.77 14.13
C GLY A 7 19.19 25.31 13.92
N LEU A 8 18.42 25.17 15.00
CA LEU A 8 17.22 25.88 15.44
C LEU A 8 15.86 25.55 14.76
N ASN A 9 15.10 24.77 15.53
CA ASN A 9 13.63 24.56 15.59
C ASN A 9 12.96 23.48 14.74
N ASN A 10 13.67 22.77 13.86
CA ASN A 10 13.21 21.51 13.28
C ASN A 10 14.40 20.58 13.11
N ILE A 11 14.36 19.38 13.70
CA ILE A 11 15.36 18.35 13.37
C ILE A 11 14.84 17.66 12.11
N GLU A 12 15.40 18.04 10.96
CA GLU A 12 15.22 17.32 9.71
C GLU A 12 16.28 16.22 9.62
N LEU A 13 15.86 14.98 9.84
CA LEU A 13 16.72 13.82 9.63
C LEU A 13 16.67 13.43 8.15
N PHE A 14 17.78 13.67 7.45
CA PHE A 14 17.99 13.19 6.07
C PHE A 14 18.70 11.84 6.11
N ILE A 15 18.02 10.80 5.64
CA ILE A 15 18.56 9.45 5.58
C ILE A 15 18.88 9.12 4.11
N PRO A 16 20.16 9.14 3.69
CA PRO A 16 20.53 8.74 2.33
C PRO A 16 20.32 7.23 2.12
N ALA A 17 19.97 6.85 0.89
CA ALA A 17 19.81 5.44 0.52
C ALA A 17 21.17 4.69 0.58
N PRO A 18 21.19 3.41 1.00
CA PRO A 18 22.43 2.63 1.09
C PRO A 18 23.04 2.36 -0.29
N SER A 19 24.38 2.30 -0.35
CA SER A 19 25.17 2.29 -1.60
C SER A 19 25.58 0.90 -2.12
N ASN A 20 25.14 -0.21 -1.52
CA ASN A 20 25.50 -1.56 -1.96
C ASN A 20 24.25 -2.41 -2.20
N VAL A 21 24.16 -2.98 -3.41
CA VAL A 21 22.96 -3.64 -3.94
C VAL A 21 23.21 -5.15 -4.01
N ASP A 22 22.68 -5.89 -3.04
CA ASP A 22 22.35 -7.30 -3.22
C ASP A 22 20.86 -7.43 -3.56
N ILE A 23 20.58 -8.04 -4.71
CA ILE A 23 19.24 -8.22 -5.26
C ILE A 23 18.70 -9.57 -4.80
N ASP A 24 18.12 -9.61 -3.60
CA ASP A 24 17.27 -10.73 -3.20
C ASP A 24 15.87 -10.57 -3.79
N PHE A 25 15.46 -11.57 -4.57
CA PHE A 25 14.12 -11.73 -5.12
C PHE A 25 13.16 -12.16 -4.00
N ILE A 26 12.48 -11.20 -3.37
CA ILE A 26 11.46 -11.47 -2.35
C ILE A 26 10.16 -11.85 -3.08
N GLN A 27 9.83 -13.14 -3.10
CA GLN A 27 8.64 -13.73 -3.74
C GLN A 27 7.28 -13.39 -3.07
N HIS A 28 7.28 -12.60 -2.00
CA HIS A 28 6.06 -12.08 -1.38
C HIS A 28 6.26 -10.59 -1.09
N GLY A 29 5.79 -9.73 -2.00
CA GLY A 29 6.04 -8.30 -1.94
C GLY A 29 5.72 -7.69 -0.58
N GLU A 30 6.62 -6.87 -0.06
CA GLU A 30 6.47 -6.22 1.24
C GLU A 30 5.27 -5.26 1.20
N VAL A 31 4.31 -5.50 2.10
CA VAL A 31 3.10 -4.68 2.23
C VAL A 31 3.31 -3.67 3.33
N PHE A 32 3.09 -2.40 3.02
CA PHE A 32 3.25 -1.31 3.95
C PHE A 32 1.94 -1.03 4.72
N THR A 33 1.95 -1.20 6.05
CA THR A 33 0.76 -1.05 6.92
C THR A 33 1.07 -0.17 8.14
N PHE A 34 1.05 1.15 7.97
CA PHE A 34 1.13 2.10 9.09
C PHE A 34 -0.12 2.98 9.16
N PRO A 35 -0.51 3.44 10.36
CA PRO A 35 -1.54 4.47 10.48
C PRO A 35 -1.06 5.74 9.79
N ALA A 36 -1.77 6.12 8.74
CA ALA A 36 -1.43 7.22 7.85
C ALA A 36 -2.66 8.06 7.56
N THR A 37 -2.45 9.29 7.12
CA THR A 37 -3.54 10.04 6.48
C THR A 37 -3.96 9.33 5.20
N LYS A 38 -5.23 9.49 4.81
CA LYS A 38 -5.72 9.08 3.50
C LYS A 38 -4.75 9.59 2.41
N PRO A 39 -4.34 8.74 1.45
CA PRO A 39 -3.41 9.15 0.41
C PRO A 39 -4.00 10.29 -0.41
N ALA A 40 -3.20 11.35 -0.58
CA ALA A 40 -3.46 12.40 -1.55
C ALA A 40 -2.84 12.00 -2.89
N TYR A 41 -3.61 12.12 -3.96
CA TYR A 41 -3.17 11.77 -5.31
C TYR A 41 -2.98 13.01 -6.16
N PHE A 42 -1.89 13.05 -6.91
CA PHE A 42 -1.66 14.06 -7.93
C PHE A 42 -0.92 13.47 -9.13
N ILE A 43 -0.97 14.17 -10.25
CA ILE A 43 -0.23 13.80 -11.46
C ILE A 43 1.00 14.69 -11.54
N ARG A 44 2.17 14.07 -11.69
CA ARG A 44 3.44 14.77 -11.96
C ARG A 44 4.12 14.08 -13.13
N ASP A 45 4.40 14.83 -14.19
CA ASP A 45 5.04 14.34 -15.41
C ASP A 45 4.35 13.10 -16.02
N GLY A 46 3.01 13.08 -15.98
CA GLY A 46 2.20 11.96 -16.47
C GLY A 46 2.18 10.72 -15.55
N GLN A 47 2.87 10.76 -14.41
CA GLN A 47 2.88 9.71 -13.41
C GLN A 47 1.95 10.05 -12.24
N ARG A 48 1.26 9.04 -11.71
CA ARG A 48 0.44 9.19 -10.51
C ARG A 48 1.34 9.11 -9.30
N VAL A 49 1.34 10.17 -8.49
CA VAL A 49 2.11 10.27 -7.26
C VAL A 49 1.14 10.22 -6.08
N LEU A 50 1.49 9.41 -5.10
CA LEU A 50 0.82 9.28 -3.82
C LEU A 50 1.62 10.03 -2.77
N ARG A 51 0.95 10.88 -2.01
CA ARG A 51 1.53 11.53 -0.85
C ARG A 51 0.74 11.15 0.40
N MET A 52 1.47 10.72 1.42
CA MET A 52 0.90 10.28 2.69
C MET A 52 1.65 10.94 3.83
N SER A 53 0.90 11.49 4.78
CA SER A 53 1.45 11.99 6.04
C SER A 53 1.29 10.92 7.10
N PHE A 54 2.36 10.70 7.86
CA PHE A 54 2.38 9.77 8.97
C PHE A 54 2.62 10.55 10.25
N PHE A 55 1.98 10.09 11.31
CA PHE A 55 2.15 10.57 12.66
C PHE A 55 2.56 9.39 13.53
N PHE A 56 3.73 9.49 14.14
CA PHE A 56 4.30 8.44 14.95
C PHE A 56 4.20 8.80 16.43
N ARG A 57 3.69 7.88 17.24
CA ARG A 57 3.60 7.97 18.70
C ARG A 57 4.75 7.21 19.32
N GLY A 58 5.92 7.83 19.26
CA GLY A 58 7.14 7.38 19.92
C GLY A 58 8.14 6.69 19.00
N TYR A 59 9.30 6.40 19.56
CA TYR A 59 10.46 5.90 18.82
C TYR A 59 10.23 4.55 18.14
N LYS A 60 9.38 3.69 18.70
CA LYS A 60 9.14 2.36 18.13
C LYS A 60 8.54 2.44 16.72
N GLU A 61 7.49 3.24 16.54
CA GLU A 61 6.84 3.42 15.23
C GLU A 61 7.78 4.13 14.25
N LEU A 62 8.57 5.07 14.75
CA LEU A 62 9.58 5.76 13.95
C LEU A 62 10.68 4.80 13.44
N THR A 63 11.18 3.92 14.30
CA THR A 63 12.18 2.92 13.90
C THR A 63 11.61 1.99 12.84
N GLN A 64 10.35 1.56 12.98
CA GLN A 64 9.74 0.68 11.98
C GLN A 64 9.63 1.33 10.59
N ILE A 65 9.33 2.63 10.48
CA ILE A 65 9.31 3.31 9.17
C ILE A 65 10.72 3.47 8.58
N VAL A 66 11.71 3.78 9.42
CA VAL A 66 13.11 3.89 8.99
C VAL A 66 13.64 2.55 8.51
N ASP A 67 13.38 1.48 9.26
CA ASP A 67 13.75 0.12 8.91
C ASP A 67 13.08 -0.32 7.61
N PHE A 68 11.77 -0.04 7.46
CA PHE A 68 11.06 -0.29 6.21
C PHE A 68 11.71 0.45 5.04
N TYR A 69 11.98 1.74 5.19
CA TYR A 69 12.61 2.56 4.15
C TYR A 69 13.96 2.00 3.72
N HIS A 70 14.79 1.57 4.67
CA HIS A 70 16.09 0.95 4.37
C HIS A 70 15.94 -0.42 3.70
N ARG A 71 14.99 -1.24 4.15
CA ARG A 71 14.72 -2.57 3.60
C ARG A 71 14.29 -2.52 2.14
N VAL A 72 13.44 -1.56 1.79
CA VAL A 72 13.06 -1.28 0.38
C VAL A 72 14.08 -0.39 -0.35
N GLN A 73 15.24 -0.12 0.25
CA GLN A 73 16.32 0.68 -0.33
C GLN A 73 15.82 2.04 -0.85
N GLY A 74 14.90 2.68 -0.14
CA GLY A 74 14.30 3.96 -0.50
C GLY A 74 13.70 3.95 -1.91
N LYS A 75 14.26 4.76 -2.82
CA LYS A 75 13.74 4.92 -4.20
C LYS A 75 14.03 3.75 -5.13
N TYR A 76 14.86 2.80 -4.70
CA TYR A 76 15.42 1.78 -5.60
C TYR A 76 14.58 0.51 -5.69
N LYS A 77 13.89 0.08 -4.61
CA LYS A 77 12.98 -1.08 -4.69
C LYS A 77 11.52 -0.65 -4.72
N LYS A 78 10.72 -1.49 -5.37
CA LYS A 78 9.26 -1.38 -5.46
C LYS A 78 8.64 -2.08 -4.26
N PHE A 79 7.52 -1.58 -3.75
CA PHE A 79 6.75 -2.20 -2.68
C PHE A 79 5.25 -1.97 -2.88
N TRP A 80 4.42 -2.69 -2.13
CA TRP A 80 2.98 -2.63 -2.25
C TRP A 80 2.35 -1.81 -1.15
N ILE A 81 1.39 -0.97 -1.52
CA ILE A 81 0.60 -0.19 -0.59
C ILE A 81 -0.89 -0.25 -0.95
N PRO A 82 -1.81 -0.44 0.01
CA PRO A 82 -3.24 -0.36 -0.29
C PRO A 82 -3.63 1.06 -0.74
N SER A 83 -4.60 1.16 -1.65
CA SER A 83 -5.16 2.44 -2.09
C SER A 83 -5.85 3.22 -0.96
N PHE A 84 -6.30 2.52 0.10
CA PHE A 84 -7.17 3.07 1.14
C PHE A 84 -8.45 3.74 0.60
N ILE A 85 -8.86 3.37 -0.61
CA ILE A 85 -10.12 3.77 -1.21
C ILE A 85 -10.97 2.50 -1.31
N ASN A 86 -12.25 2.61 -0.95
CA ASN A 86 -13.18 1.53 -1.17
C ASN A 86 -13.58 1.50 -2.65
N GLU A 87 -12.73 0.91 -3.49
CA GLU A 87 -12.99 0.81 -4.93
C GLU A 87 -14.04 -0.23 -5.27
N PHE A 88 -14.17 -1.28 -4.44
CA PHE A 88 -15.06 -2.41 -4.69
C PHE A 88 -16.07 -2.56 -3.57
N VAL A 89 -17.26 -3.01 -3.93
CA VAL A 89 -18.31 -3.34 -2.97
C VAL A 89 -18.72 -4.78 -3.25
N LEU A 90 -18.51 -5.67 -2.29
CA LEU A 90 -18.98 -7.05 -2.41
C LEU A 90 -20.50 -7.07 -2.50
N THR A 91 -21.04 -7.82 -3.46
CA THR A 91 -22.48 -8.06 -3.61
C THR A 91 -22.93 -9.32 -2.87
N ARG A 92 -21.98 -10.24 -2.60
CA ARG A 92 -22.22 -11.54 -1.96
C ARG A 92 -21.12 -11.85 -0.96
N ASP A 93 -21.46 -12.62 0.07
CA ASP A 93 -20.47 -13.18 0.98
C ASP A 93 -19.53 -14.12 0.23
N ILE A 94 -18.26 -14.16 0.63
CA ILE A 94 -17.27 -15.06 0.01
C ILE A 94 -17.16 -16.33 0.87
N PRO A 95 -17.46 -17.52 0.31
CA PRO A 95 -17.29 -18.77 1.02
C PRO A 95 -15.81 -19.06 1.36
N PRO A 96 -15.54 -19.86 2.40
CA PRO A 96 -14.21 -20.36 2.71
C PRO A 96 -13.56 -21.00 1.48
N LEU A 97 -12.27 -20.75 1.27
CA LEU A 97 -11.51 -21.33 0.16
C LEU A 97 -12.07 -21.03 -1.24
N SER A 98 -12.86 -19.97 -1.39
CA SER A 98 -13.31 -19.52 -2.71
C SER A 98 -12.15 -18.89 -3.49
N SER A 99 -12.01 -19.22 -4.76
CA SER A 99 -11.07 -18.60 -5.71
C SER A 99 -11.63 -17.37 -6.41
N PHE A 100 -12.81 -16.89 -6.02
CA PHE A 100 -13.43 -15.71 -6.63
C PHE A 100 -14.35 -14.97 -5.66
N CYS A 101 -14.69 -13.74 -6.02
CA CYS A 101 -15.75 -12.98 -5.38
C CYS A 101 -16.60 -12.22 -6.40
N TYR A 102 -17.76 -11.74 -5.96
CA TYR A 102 -18.64 -10.89 -6.74
C TYR A 102 -18.65 -9.48 -6.18
N VAL A 103 -18.51 -8.51 -7.07
CA VAL A 103 -18.52 -7.08 -6.73
C VAL A 103 -19.53 -6.35 -7.59
N LYS A 104 -20.02 -5.22 -7.09
CA LYS A 104 -20.82 -4.30 -7.89
C LYS A 104 -20.01 -3.88 -9.12
N ASN A 105 -20.62 -3.97 -10.30
CA ASN A 105 -20.00 -3.58 -11.55
C ASN A 105 -19.58 -2.11 -11.47
N ASN A 106 -18.28 -1.88 -11.55
CA ASN A 106 -17.67 -0.56 -11.55
C ASN A 106 -16.72 -0.40 -12.74
N ASN A 107 -16.94 -1.22 -13.78
CA ASN A 107 -16.07 -1.39 -14.93
C ASN A 107 -14.63 -1.77 -14.51
N PHE A 108 -14.48 -2.71 -13.57
CA PHE A 108 -13.19 -3.21 -13.11
C PHE A 108 -12.31 -3.59 -14.29
N LYS A 109 -12.86 -4.35 -15.25
CA LYS A 109 -12.09 -4.83 -16.42
C LYS A 109 -11.48 -3.69 -17.25
N ALA A 110 -12.13 -2.53 -17.31
CA ALA A 110 -11.58 -1.34 -17.96
C ALA A 110 -10.48 -0.68 -17.12
N ARG A 111 -10.62 -0.69 -15.79
CA ARG A 111 -9.71 -0.06 -14.83
C ARG A 111 -8.50 -0.93 -14.47
N SER A 112 -8.60 -2.24 -14.63
CA SER A 112 -7.64 -3.23 -14.13
C SER A 112 -6.55 -3.60 -15.11
N LYS A 113 -6.56 -3.06 -16.33
CA LYS A 113 -5.57 -3.36 -17.39
C LYS A 113 -4.09 -3.28 -16.96
N LYS A 114 -3.82 -2.70 -15.79
CA LYS A 114 -2.50 -2.49 -15.19
C LYS A 114 -2.41 -2.87 -13.70
N LYS A 115 -3.51 -3.26 -13.05
CA LYS A 115 -3.55 -3.48 -11.59
C LYS A 115 -3.81 -4.95 -11.31
N GLU A 116 -2.74 -5.63 -10.89
CA GLU A 116 -2.71 -7.08 -10.76
C GLU A 116 -3.18 -7.57 -9.39
N ARG A 117 -3.29 -6.68 -8.38
CA ARG A 117 -3.57 -7.09 -7.00
C ARG A 117 -4.66 -6.26 -6.34
N VAL A 118 -5.39 -6.91 -5.47
CA VAL A 118 -6.42 -6.31 -4.63
C VAL A 118 -6.20 -6.70 -3.17
N PHE A 119 -6.74 -5.88 -2.27
CA PHE A 119 -6.77 -6.15 -0.83
C PHE A 119 -8.21 -6.09 -0.33
N ILE A 120 -8.56 -6.97 0.61
CA ILE A 120 -9.76 -6.90 1.43
C ILE A 120 -9.30 -6.69 2.86
N TRP A 121 -9.65 -5.54 3.43
CA TRP A 121 -9.42 -5.21 4.84
C TRP A 121 -10.71 -5.44 5.61
N LEU A 122 -10.66 -6.34 6.58
CA LEU A 122 -11.80 -6.70 7.43
C LEU A 122 -11.84 -5.84 8.69
N LYS A 123 -13.04 -5.67 9.27
CA LYS A 123 -13.26 -4.89 10.50
C LYS A 123 -12.52 -5.43 11.72
N ASN A 124 -12.12 -6.71 11.71
CA ASN A 124 -11.29 -7.32 12.73
C ASN A 124 -9.78 -7.06 12.52
N ASN A 125 -9.41 -6.20 11.58
CA ASN A 125 -8.05 -5.86 11.16
C ASN A 125 -7.29 -6.95 10.37
N ASP A 126 -7.98 -8.00 9.91
CA ASP A 126 -7.36 -8.96 8.98
C ASP A 126 -7.24 -8.37 7.57
N TRP A 127 -6.13 -8.70 6.90
CA TRP A 127 -5.83 -8.30 5.53
C TRP A 127 -5.75 -9.51 4.62
N ILE A 128 -6.52 -9.49 3.55
CA ILE A 128 -6.52 -10.54 2.53
C ILE A 128 -6.05 -9.91 1.23
N ILE A 129 -4.88 -10.33 0.76
CA ILE A 129 -4.29 -9.83 -0.48
C ILE A 129 -4.31 -10.93 -1.53
N ARG A 130 -4.80 -10.61 -2.73
CA ARG A 130 -4.90 -11.58 -3.83
C ARG A 130 -4.46 -10.97 -5.15
N LYS A 131 -3.84 -11.79 -5.99
CA LYS A 131 -3.60 -11.44 -7.39
C LYS A 131 -4.88 -11.73 -8.16
N VAL A 132 -5.31 -10.78 -8.97
CA VAL A 132 -6.46 -10.93 -9.86
C VAL A 132 -6.00 -11.61 -11.14
N VAL A 133 -6.59 -12.77 -11.44
CA VAL A 133 -6.27 -13.57 -12.63
C VAL A 133 -7.23 -13.26 -13.77
N ASN A 134 -8.49 -13.02 -13.46
CA ASN A 134 -9.51 -12.75 -14.45
C ASN A 134 -10.64 -11.91 -13.86
N VAL A 135 -11.29 -11.11 -14.71
CA VAL A 135 -12.53 -10.40 -14.37
C VAL A 135 -13.54 -10.53 -15.49
N GLU A 136 -14.72 -10.99 -15.11
CA GLU A 136 -15.83 -11.28 -16.00
C GLU A 136 -17.05 -10.48 -15.56
N SER A 137 -17.81 -9.97 -16.51
CA SER A 137 -19.13 -9.38 -16.23
C SER A 137 -20.11 -10.53 -16.09
N GLU A 138 -20.68 -10.72 -14.90
CA GLU A 138 -21.72 -11.73 -14.65
C GLU A 138 -23.08 -11.18 -15.07
N SER A 139 -23.29 -9.88 -14.85
CA SER A 139 -24.49 -9.13 -15.25
C SER A 139 -24.15 -7.65 -15.46
N GLU A 140 -25.14 -6.82 -15.79
CA GLU A 140 -24.96 -5.37 -15.87
C GLU A 140 -24.55 -4.75 -14.52
N GLU A 141 -24.98 -5.35 -13.41
CA GLU A 141 -24.77 -4.81 -12.06
C GLU A 141 -23.62 -5.48 -11.29
N GLU A 142 -23.06 -6.59 -11.81
CA GLU A 142 -22.10 -7.42 -11.09
C GLU A 142 -20.93 -7.89 -11.95
N GLU A 143 -19.72 -7.80 -11.40
CA GLU A 143 -18.50 -8.36 -11.95
C GLU A 143 -17.98 -9.47 -11.02
N ARG A 144 -17.49 -10.56 -11.61
CA ARG A 144 -16.80 -11.65 -10.92
C ARG A 144 -15.29 -11.44 -11.01
N ILE A 145 -14.63 -11.34 -9.86
CA ILE A 145 -13.17 -11.25 -9.76
C ILE A 145 -12.62 -12.61 -9.36
N SER A 146 -11.73 -13.18 -10.18
CA SER A 146 -11.04 -14.45 -9.90
C SER A 146 -9.63 -14.21 -9.37
N PHE A 147 -9.22 -15.01 -8.39
CA PHE A 147 -7.95 -14.92 -7.68
C PHE A 147 -6.98 -16.04 -8.05
N ASP A 148 -5.69 -15.78 -7.88
CA ASP A 148 -4.61 -16.77 -8.05
C ASP A 148 -4.62 -17.85 -6.98
N ILE A 149 -4.93 -17.45 -5.75
CA ILE A 149 -4.98 -18.33 -4.59
C ILE A 149 -6.36 -18.19 -3.92
N PRO A 150 -6.98 -19.30 -3.47
CA PRO A 150 -8.21 -19.26 -2.69
C PRO A 150 -8.16 -18.30 -1.49
N THR A 151 -9.30 -17.75 -1.11
CA THR A 151 -9.49 -17.00 0.13
C THR A 151 -9.24 -17.89 1.37
N PRO A 152 -9.02 -17.31 2.56
CA PRO A 152 -8.79 -18.08 3.78
C PRO A 152 -9.94 -19.06 4.11
N ASN A 153 -9.68 -20.01 5.01
CA ASN A 153 -10.66 -21.02 5.43
C ASN A 153 -11.69 -20.49 6.44
N PHE A 154 -12.32 -19.37 6.12
CA PHE A 154 -13.45 -18.80 6.86
C PHE A 154 -14.33 -17.94 5.94
N TRP A 155 -15.56 -17.67 6.36
CA TRP A 155 -16.49 -16.85 5.60
C TRP A 155 -16.10 -15.37 5.67
N ILE A 156 -16.01 -14.71 4.51
CA ILE A 156 -15.87 -13.25 4.45
C ILE A 156 -17.25 -12.67 4.18
N ARG A 157 -17.89 -12.16 5.22
CA ARG A 157 -19.21 -11.53 5.09
C ARG A 157 -19.07 -10.14 4.51
N THR A 158 -19.98 -9.76 3.63
CA THR A 158 -20.10 -8.41 3.07
C THR A 158 -20.08 -7.33 4.16
N GLY A 159 -20.82 -7.54 5.24
CA GLY A 159 -20.89 -6.65 6.39
C GLY A 159 -19.60 -6.54 7.22
N ASP A 160 -18.66 -7.46 7.07
CA ASP A 160 -17.39 -7.49 7.82
C ASP A 160 -16.24 -6.83 7.04
N VAL A 161 -16.46 -6.50 5.76
CA VAL A 161 -15.47 -5.78 4.95
C VAL A 161 -15.46 -4.30 5.35
N PHE A 162 -14.30 -3.83 5.81
CA PHE A 162 -14.06 -2.43 6.08
C PHE A 162 -13.68 -1.67 4.80
N CYS A 163 -12.81 -2.25 3.98
CA CYS A 163 -12.37 -1.65 2.72
C CYS A 163 -11.96 -2.74 1.72
N PHE A 164 -12.41 -2.63 0.47
CA PHE A 164 -11.96 -3.49 -0.63
C PHE A 164 -11.46 -2.62 -1.77
N GLY A 165 -10.17 -2.76 -2.07
CA GLY A 165 -9.51 -1.89 -3.03
C GLY A 165 -8.32 -2.49 -3.76
N PHE A 166 -7.71 -1.67 -4.60
CA PHE A 166 -6.48 -2.03 -5.31
C PHE A 166 -5.28 -2.00 -4.37
N LEU A 167 -4.40 -2.98 -4.52
CA LEU A 167 -3.05 -2.91 -3.98
C LEU A 167 -2.15 -2.28 -5.04
N LEU A 168 -1.51 -1.17 -4.71
CA LEU A 168 -0.76 -0.32 -5.62
C LEU A 168 0.73 -0.64 -5.51
N LEU A 169 1.39 -0.89 -6.64
CA LEU A 169 2.83 -1.02 -6.69
C LEU A 169 3.42 0.39 -6.72
N VAL A 170 4.30 0.70 -5.79
CA VAL A 170 4.91 2.01 -5.68
C VAL A 170 6.41 1.90 -5.43
N ARG A 171 7.10 3.02 -5.56
CA ARG A 171 8.46 3.22 -5.00
C ARG A 171 8.51 4.58 -4.33
N PHE A 172 9.42 4.77 -3.37
CA PHE A 172 9.65 6.10 -2.83
C PHE A 172 10.13 7.04 -3.93
N ASP A 173 9.55 8.22 -3.95
CA ASP A 173 9.91 9.28 -4.88
C ASP A 173 10.99 10.19 -4.31
N THR A 174 10.88 10.48 -3.02
CA THR A 174 11.78 11.36 -2.29
C THR A 174 12.52 10.59 -1.19
N PRO A 175 13.69 11.08 -0.77
CA PRO A 175 14.32 10.62 0.46
C PRO A 175 13.36 10.71 1.65
N LEU A 176 13.53 9.82 2.63
CA LEU A 176 12.80 9.90 3.88
C LEU A 176 13.20 11.17 4.64
N GLN A 177 12.23 12.03 4.91
CA GLN A 177 12.39 13.26 5.68
C GLN A 177 11.52 13.21 6.93
N ILE A 178 12.14 12.97 8.08
CA ILE A 178 11.42 12.96 9.36
C ILE A 178 11.48 14.35 9.97
N LYS A 179 10.32 14.91 10.28
CA LYS A 179 10.15 16.15 11.05
C LYS A 179 9.73 15.77 12.47
N ALA A 180 10.70 15.77 13.39
CA ALA A 180 10.40 15.52 14.79
C ALA A 180 9.79 16.77 15.45
N VAL A 181 8.71 16.59 16.22
CA VAL A 181 8.20 17.65 17.10
C VAL A 181 9.03 17.61 18.38
N LYS A 182 9.49 18.78 18.83
CA LYS A 182 10.53 18.99 19.85
C LYS A 182 10.20 18.42 21.23
N ASP A 183 8.96 18.00 21.45
CA ASP A 183 8.43 17.55 22.74
C ASP A 183 8.22 16.01 22.72
N GLU A 184 9.34 15.31 22.81
CA GLU A 184 9.63 13.94 23.32
C GLU A 184 8.79 12.69 22.95
N ALA A 185 7.72 12.74 22.15
CA ALA A 185 7.03 11.48 21.80
C ALA A 185 6.36 11.45 20.43
N THR A 186 6.49 12.50 19.62
CA THR A 186 5.75 12.55 18.36
C THR A 186 6.60 13.03 17.21
N ALA A 187 6.55 12.29 16.10
CA ALA A 187 7.19 12.68 14.85
C ALA A 187 6.19 12.65 13.72
N THR A 188 6.36 13.55 12.76
CA THR A 188 5.62 13.51 11.51
C THR A 188 6.58 13.30 10.36
N THR A 189 6.14 12.58 9.34
CA THR A 189 6.85 12.52 8.06
C THR A 189 5.83 12.55 6.95
N GLU A 190 6.25 13.08 5.82
CA GLU A 190 5.46 13.04 4.60
C GLU A 190 6.25 12.24 3.57
N LEU A 191 5.63 11.18 3.06
CA LEU A 191 6.23 10.30 2.08
C LEU A 191 5.54 10.52 0.74
N SER A 192 6.35 10.79 -0.28
CA SER A 192 5.92 10.80 -1.67
C SER A 192 6.34 9.50 -2.34
N MET A 193 5.42 8.89 -3.08
CA MET A 193 5.60 7.60 -3.73
C MET A 193 5.05 7.67 -5.15
N VAL A 194 5.76 7.11 -6.12
CA VAL A 194 5.29 7.04 -7.51
C VAL A 194 4.58 5.71 -7.73
N GLU A 195 3.35 5.73 -8.26
CA GLU A 195 2.62 4.54 -8.72
C GLU A 195 3.29 3.96 -9.96
N LEU A 196 3.63 2.68 -9.89
CA LEU A 196 4.22 1.92 -10.96
C LEU A 196 3.14 1.10 -11.66
N ILE A 197 3.25 1.01 -12.98
CA ILE A 197 2.20 0.44 -13.83
C ILE A 197 2.31 -1.09 -13.96
N HIS A 198 3.49 -1.68 -13.75
CA HIS A 198 3.74 -3.12 -13.96
C HIS A 198 4.61 -3.73 -12.87
N GLU A 199 4.30 -4.98 -12.49
CA GLU A 199 5.12 -5.81 -11.60
C GLU A 199 6.47 -6.19 -12.23
N LEU A 200 6.53 -6.26 -13.56
CA LEU A 200 7.70 -6.72 -14.32
C LEU A 200 8.92 -5.76 -14.17
N PRO A 201 10.16 -6.28 -14.35
CA PRO A 201 11.41 -5.60 -14.01
C PRO A 201 11.51 -4.16 -14.51
#